data_AF-A0A2N3J446-F1
#
_entry.id   AF-A0A2N3J446-F1
#
_cell.length_a   1.000
_cell.length_b   1.000
_cell.length_c   1.000
_cell.angle_alpha   90.00
_cell.angle_beta   90.00
_cell.angle_gamma   90.00
#
_symmetry.space_group_name_H-M   'P 1'
#
loop_
_entity.id
_entity.type
_entity.pdbx_description
1 polymer ?
#
loop_
_entity_poly.entity_id
_entity_poly.type
_entity_poly.pdbx_seq_one_letter_code
_entity_poly.pdbx_strand_id
1 'polypeptide(L)' 'MDWLFEHGHLPVALKELAECIKDDGNDGAHEGILSKVDVDDLIDFTVTLLERLYTEPRKIELAKERRLARRQQQ' A
#
# COMPACT_ATOMS: atom_id res chain seq x y z
N MET A 1 12.94 -1.15 -8.87
CA MET A 1 12.15 -1.09 -7.62
C MET A 1 12.25 -2.39 -6.81
N ASP A 2 12.77 -3.46 -7.42
CA ASP A 2 12.75 -4.83 -6.91
C ASP A 2 13.34 -4.99 -5.51
N TRP A 3 14.43 -4.27 -5.22
CA TRP A 3 15.08 -4.32 -3.91
C TRP A 3 14.10 -4.07 -2.75
N LEU A 4 13.17 -3.11 -2.89
CA LEU A 4 12.20 -2.77 -1.84
C LEU A 4 11.22 -3.92 -1.56
N PHE A 5 10.85 -4.68 -2.58
CA PHE A 5 9.95 -5.82 -2.46
C PHE A 5 10.69 -7.07 -1.96
N GLU A 6 11.89 -7.32 -2.49
CA GLU A 6 12.74 -8.44 -2.10
C GLU A 6 13.12 -8.41 -0.62
N HIS A 7 13.28 -7.20 -0.05
CA HIS A 7 13.63 -7.00 1.36
C HIS A 7 12.40 -6.73 2.25
N GLY A 8 11.18 -6.81 1.70
CA GLY A 8 9.94 -6.66 2.47
C GLY A 8 9.66 -5.25 2.97
N HIS A 9 10.32 -4.23 2.42
CA HIS A 9 10.02 -2.82 2.72
C HIS A 9 8.68 -2.38 2.10
N LEU A 10 8.32 -2.98 0.96
CA LEU A 10 7.01 -2.82 0.34
C LEU A 10 6.30 -4.17 0.22
N PRO A 11 4.97 -4.23 0.39
CA PRO A 11 4.22 -5.46 0.18
C PRO A 11 4.33 -5.94 -1.27
N VAL A 12 4.77 -7.18 -1.49
CA VAL A 12 4.94 -7.77 -2.84
C VAL A 12 3.64 -7.74 -3.66
N ALA A 13 2.49 -7.80 -2.99
CA ALA A 13 1.17 -7.72 -3.62
C ALA A 13 0.91 -6.37 -4.32
N LEU A 14 1.71 -5.34 -4.04
CA LEU A 14 1.60 -4.02 -4.67
C LEU A 14 2.62 -3.80 -5.78
N LYS A 15 3.43 -4.82 -6.14
CA LYS A 15 4.53 -4.66 -7.09
C LYS A 15 4.05 -4.22 -8.48
N GLU A 16 3.07 -4.92 -9.02
CA GLU A 16 2.50 -4.63 -10.35
C GLU A 16 1.91 -3.22 -10.38
N LEU A 17 1.12 -2.86 -9.37
CA LEU A 17 0.53 -1.52 -9.27
C LEU A 17 1.60 -0.43 -9.14
N ALA A 18 2.66 -0.68 -8.36
CA ALA A 18 3.77 0.26 -8.24
C ALA A 18 4.53 0.45 -9.56
N GLU A 19 4.68 -0.62 -10.35
CA GLU A 19 5.30 -0.56 -11.68
C GLU A 19 4.47 0.29 -12.64
N CYS A 20 3.15 0.11 -12.68
CA CYS A 20 2.24 0.95 -13.47
C CYS A 20 2.36 2.42 -13.09
N ILE A 21 2.22 2.77 -11.80
CA ILE A 21 2.32 4.16 -11.32
C ILE A 21 3.67 4.81 -11.67
N LYS A 22 4.76 4.03 -11.65
CA LYS A 22 6.08 4.51 -12.03
C LYS A 22 6.13 4.88 -13.51
N ASP A 23 5.52 4.06 -14.37
CA ASP A 23 5.51 4.26 -15.81
C ASP A 23 4.58 5.43 -16.18
N ASP A 24 3.38 5.50 -15.60
CA ASP A 24 2.44 6.62 -15.77
C ASP A 24 3.04 7.96 -15.32
N GLY A 25 3.77 7.96 -14.20
CA GLY A 25 4.46 9.15 -13.71
C GLY A 25 5.61 9.59 -14.62
N ASN A 26 6.33 8.65 -15.22
CA ASN A 26 7.39 8.96 -16.19
C ASN A 26 6.82 9.53 -17.47
N ASP A 27 5.76 8.91 -18.01
CA ASP A 27 5.08 9.39 -19.22
C ASP A 27 4.46 10.76 -18.97
N GLY A 28 3.81 10.97 -17.82
CA GLY A 28 3.26 12.27 -17.46
C GLY A 28 4.31 13.37 -17.32
N ALA A 29 5.51 13.05 -16.83
CA ALA A 29 6.62 14.01 -16.74
C ALA A 29 7.25 14.33 -18.11
N HIS A 30 7.26 13.38 -19.04
CA HIS A 30 7.83 13.53 -20.37
C HIS A 30 6.85 14.16 -21.38
N GLU A 31 5.60 13.70 -21.40
CA GLU A 31 4.56 14.14 -22.33
C GLU A 31 3.78 15.36 -21.82
N GLY A 32 3.88 15.66 -20.52
CA GLY A 32 3.18 16.79 -19.89
C GLY A 32 1.67 16.59 -19.76
N ILE A 33 1.21 15.34 -19.86
CA ILE A 33 -0.20 14.97 -19.80
C ILE A 33 -0.34 13.92 -18.68
N LEU A 34 -1.13 14.24 -17.67
CA LEU A 34 -1.57 13.28 -16.66
C LEU A 34 -3.09 13.21 -16.75
N SER A 35 -3.61 12.04 -17.10
CA SER A 35 -5.04 11.82 -17.23
C SER A 35 -5.67 11.71 -15.83
N LYS A 36 -7.00 11.87 -15.77
CA LYS A 36 -7.74 11.63 -14.52
C LYS A 36 -7.58 10.17 -14.05
N VAL A 37 -7.48 9.23 -14.98
CA VAL A 37 -7.35 7.80 -14.67
C VAL A 37 -6.03 7.54 -13.97
N ASP A 38 -4.93 8.10 -14.49
CA ASP A 38 -3.58 7.95 -13.92
C ASP A 38 -3.52 8.52 -12.49
N VAL A 39 -4.24 9.62 -12.23
CA VAL A 39 -4.37 10.19 -10.88
C VAL A 39 -5.19 9.30 -9.96
N ASP A 40 -6.31 8.76 -10.46
CA ASP A 40 -7.18 7.87 -9.67
C ASP A 40 -6.39 6.60 -9.28
N ASP A 41 -5.61 6.02 -10.20
CA ASP A 41 -4.75 4.86 -9.94
C ASP A 41 -3.67 5.18 -8.90
N LEU A 42 -3.05 6.36 -8.96
CA LEU A 42 -2.07 6.83 -7.97
C LEU A 42 -2.69 6.94 -6.58
N ILE A 43 -3.92 7.44 -6.49
CA ILE A 43 -4.66 7.54 -5.23
C ILE A 43 -4.92 6.14 -4.67
N ASP A 44 -5.44 5.23 -5.48
CA ASP A 44 -5.75 3.86 -5.07
C ASP A 44 -4.49 3.11 -4.60
N PHE A 45 -3.38 3.27 -5.32
CA PHE A 45 -2.08 2.74 -4.89
C PHE A 45 -1.67 3.32 -3.54
N THR A 46 -1.72 4.64 -3.39
CA THR A 46 -1.24 5.34 -2.18
C THR A 46 -2.06 4.94 -0.95
N VAL A 47 -3.38 4.93 -1.06
CA VAL A 47 -4.28 4.52 0.02
C VAL A 47 -4.00 3.07 0.39
N THR A 48 -3.95 2.17 -0.60
CA THR A 48 -3.69 0.75 -0.36
C THR A 48 -2.33 0.54 0.32
N LEU A 49 -1.28 1.22 -0.13
CA LEU A 49 0.06 1.13 0.46
C LEU A 49 0.05 1.53 1.93
N LEU A 50 -0.53 2.69 2.25
CA LEU A 50 -0.60 3.19 3.63
C LEU A 50 -1.45 2.28 4.53
N GLU A 51 -2.53 1.72 3.98
CA GLU A 51 -3.35 0.75 4.71
C GLU A 51 -2.56 -0.51 5.06
N ARG A 52 -1.83 -1.09 4.09
CA ARG A 52 -1.02 -2.29 4.31
C ARG A 52 0.13 -2.08 5.28
N LEU A 53 0.79 -0.92 5.22
CA LEU A 53 1.96 -0.64 6.06
C LEU A 53 1.58 -0.27 7.50
N TYR A 54 0.49 0.48 7.69
CA TYR A 54 0.21 1.08 9.00
C TYR A 54 -1.13 0.66 9.60
N THR A 55 -2.18 0.66 8.78
CA THR A 55 -3.55 0.48 9.30
C THR A 55 -3.87 -0.98 9.59
N GLU A 56 -3.60 -1.88 8.65
CA GLU A 56 -3.87 -3.31 8.77
C GLU A 56 -3.09 -3.95 9.93
N PRO A 57 -1.76 -3.73 10.09
CA PRO A 57 -1.01 -4.27 11.22
C PRO A 57 -1.59 -3.85 12.56
N ARG A 58 -1.92 -2.56 12.72
CA ARG A 58 -2.50 -2.04 13.95
C ARG A 58 -3.90 -2.61 14.22
N LYS A 59 -4.74 -2.76 13.20
CA LYS A 59 -6.06 -3.41 13.33
C LYS A 59 -5.92 -4.84 13.86
N ILE A 60 -4.94 -5.59 13.36
CA ILE A 60 -4.65 -6.97 13.80
C ILE A 60 -4.17 -6.99 15.26
N GLU A 61 -3.25 -6.12 15.64
CA GLU A 61 -2.77 -5.98 17.03
C GLU A 61 -3.93 -5.73 18.00
N LEU A 62 -4.75 -4.71 17.73
CA LEU A 62 -5.89 -4.37 18.56
C LEU A 62 -6.90 -5.54 18.65
N ALA A 63 -7.09 -6.31 17.58
CA ALA A 63 -7.96 -7.48 17.61
C ALA A 63 -7.40 -8.59 18.52
N LYS A 64 -6.07 -8.81 18.50
CA LYS A 64 -5.38 -9.73 19.40
C LYS A 64 -5.51 -9.30 20.86
N GLU A 65 -5.29 -8.01 21.15
CA GLU A 65 -5.46 -7.42 22.49
C GLU A 65 -6.89 -7.64 23.02
N ARG A 66 -7.91 -7.31 22.22
CA ARG A 66 -9.33 -7.55 22.58
C ARG A 66 -9.60 -9.02 22.91
N ARG A 67 -9.00 -9.95 22.16
CA ARG A 67 -9.16 -11.40 22.41
C ARG A 67 -8.48 -11.83 23.71
N LEU A 68 -7.30 -11.31 24.01
CA LEU A 68 -6.57 -11.63 25.25
C LEU A 68 -7.32 -11.09 26.47
N ALA A 69 -7.82 -9.85 26.40
CA ALA A 69 -8.60 -9.24 27.49
C ALA A 69 -9.84 -10.09 27.84
N ARG A 70 -10.56 -10.60 26.84
CA ARG A 70 -11.71 -11.51 27.07
C ARG A 70 -11.32 -12.82 27.76
N ARG A 71 -10.10 -13.33 27.52
CA ARG A 71 -9.62 -14.59 28.12
C ARG A 71 -9.12 -14.40 29.54
N GLN A 72 -8.65 -13.22 29.91
CA GLN A 72 -8.20 -12.89 31.27
C GLN A 72 -9.36 -12.59 32.23
N GLN A 73 -10.55 -12.32 31.68
CA GLN A 73 -11.80 -12.09 32.45
C GLN A 73 -12.60 -13.38 32.69
N GLN A 74 -12.10 -14.54 32.27
CA GLN A 74 -12.66 -15.87 32.52
C GLN A 74 -11.82 -16.60 33.58
#